data_AF-A0A2L2Z9V0-F1
#
_entry.id   AF-A0A2L2Z9V0-F1
#
_cell.length_a   1.000
_cell.length_b   1.000
_cell.length_c   1.000
_cell.angle_alpha   90.00
_cell.angle_beta   90.00
_cell.angle_gamma   90.00
#
_symmetry.space_group_name_H-M   'P 1'
#
loop_
_entity.id
_entity.type
_entity.pdbx_description
1 polymer ?
#
loop_
_entity_poly.entity_id
_entity_poly.type
_entity_poly.pdbx_seq_one_letter_code
_entity_poly.pdbx_strand_id
1 'polypeptide(L)' 'KFDAIFTRLKPDDGKIYGAAAKQEMVISKLPNTVLGIISMLSEIDKDGLLVMYEFALALHLFNVKLEGLDMPQELPEH' A
#
# COMPACT_ATOMS: atom_id res chain seq x y z
N LYS A 1 -9.51 6.17 8.57
CA LYS A 1 -8.21 5.88 9.26
C LYS A 1 -7.03 6.00 8.30
N PHE A 2 -7.13 5.50 7.06
CA PHE A 2 -6.10 5.62 6.00
C PHE A 2 -5.86 7.07 5.54
N ASP A 3 -6.94 7.87 5.50
CA ASP A 3 -6.92 9.29 5.12
C ASP A 3 -5.85 10.12 5.87
N ALA A 4 -5.77 9.96 7.20
CA ALA A 4 -4.79 10.69 8.01
C ALA A 4 -3.33 10.34 7.67
N ILE A 5 -3.06 9.08 7.28
CA ILE A 5 -1.72 8.65 6.86
C ILE A 5 -1.43 9.18 5.46
N PHE A 6 -2.43 9.13 4.57
CA PHE A 6 -2.34 9.66 3.21
C PHE A 6 -2.04 11.16 3.24
N THR A 7 -2.79 11.96 4.00
CA THR A 7 -2.53 13.40 4.17
C THR A 7 -1.16 13.67 4.78
N ARG A 8 -0.70 12.84 5.73
CA ARG A 8 0.64 12.96 6.33
C ARG A 8 1.76 12.76 5.31
N LEU A 9 1.55 11.90 4.32
CA LEU A 9 2.46 11.65 3.22
C LEU A 9 2.54 12.79 2.20
N LYS A 10 1.73 13.84 2.37
CA LYS A 10 1.67 15.03 1.50
C LYS A 10 1.49 14.63 0.03
N PRO A 11 0.29 14.16 -0.36
CA PRO A 11 0.01 13.80 -1.74
C PRO A 11 0.26 15.00 -2.66
N ASP A 12 0.96 14.74 -3.75
CA ASP A 12 1.12 15.66 -4.87
C ASP A 12 0.00 15.35 -5.87
N ASP A 13 -0.87 16.33 -6.14
CA ASP A 13 -2.04 16.19 -7.02
C ASP A 13 -2.99 15.02 -6.65
N GLY A 14 -3.12 14.71 -5.36
CA GLY A 14 -3.96 13.59 -4.90
C GLY A 14 -3.33 12.20 -5.13
N LYS A 15 -2.03 12.15 -5.40
CA LYS A 15 -1.21 10.94 -5.51
C LYS A 15 -0.01 11.00 -4.58
N ILE A 16 0.46 9.85 -4.11
CA ILE A 16 1.72 9.75 -3.37
C ILE A 16 2.64 8.81 -4.11
N TYR A 17 3.95 8.95 -3.92
CA TYR A 17 4.90 7.96 -4.43
C TYR A 17 4.73 6.63 -3.70
N GLY A 18 4.68 5.52 -4.43
CA GLY A 18 4.66 4.18 -3.85
C GLY A 18 5.85 3.94 -2.92
N ALA A 19 6.99 4.57 -3.20
CA ALA A 19 8.15 4.59 -2.31
C ALA A 19 7.86 5.25 -0.94
N ALA A 20 7.13 6.38 -0.92
CA ALA A 20 6.77 7.07 0.32
C ALA A 20 5.78 6.23 1.15
N ALA A 21 4.78 5.63 0.50
CA ALA A 21 3.86 4.69 1.13
C ALA A 21 4.60 3.49 1.74
N LYS A 22 5.52 2.89 0.97
CA LYS A 22 6.38 1.80 1.45
C LYS A 22 7.19 2.23 2.66
N GLN A 23 7.79 3.41 2.66
CA GLN A 23 8.58 3.89 3.81
C GLN A 23 7.74 3.96 5.09
N GLU A 24 6.51 4.48 5.03
CA GLU A 24 5.61 4.47 6.19
C GLU A 24 5.24 3.06 6.65
N MET A 25 5.09 2.12 5.71
CA MET A 25 4.82 0.71 6.00
C MET A 25 6.04 -0.04 6.56
N VAL A 26 7.26 0.28 6.11
CA VAL A 26 8.53 -0.28 6.63
C VAL A 26 8.68 0.04 8.10
N ILE A 27 8.29 1.25 8.53
CA ILE A 27 8.31 1.65 9.95
C ILE A 27 7.49 0.69 10.81
N SER A 28 6.48 0.05 10.23
CA SER A 28 5.59 -0.91 10.90
C SER A 28 6.09 -2.37 10.89
N LYS A 29 7.36 -2.62 10.54
CA LYS A 29 8.11 -3.90 10.71
C LYS A 29 7.82 -5.04 9.72
N LEU A 30 7.20 -4.81 8.56
CA LEU A 30 7.08 -5.86 7.55
C LEU A 30 8.36 -6.01 6.69
N PRO A 31 8.67 -7.23 6.20
CA PRO A 31 9.79 -7.45 5.29
C PRO A 31 9.61 -6.71 3.95
N ASN A 32 10.71 -6.26 3.33
CA ASN A 32 10.67 -5.63 2.00
C ASN A 32 9.97 -6.50 0.93
N THR A 33 10.12 -7.82 1.01
CA THR A 33 9.43 -8.77 0.11
C THR A 33 7.92 -8.61 0.16
N VAL A 34 7.37 -8.48 1.37
CA VAL A 34 5.92 -8.33 1.61
C VAL A 34 5.44 -6.97 1.10
N LEU A 35 6.21 -5.90 1.33
CA LEU A 35 5.89 -4.57 0.84
C LEU A 35 5.93 -4.47 -0.68
N GLY A 36 6.83 -5.22 -1.33
CA GLY A 36 6.86 -5.36 -2.78
C GLY A 36 5.58 -6.00 -3.33
N ILE A 37 5.11 -7.07 -2.69
CA ILE A 37 3.85 -7.74 -3.05
C ILE A 37 2.66 -6.80 -2.84
N ILE A 38 2.57 -6.14 -1.69
CA ILE A 38 1.47 -5.20 -1.39
C ILE A 38 1.40 -4.09 -2.44
N SER A 39 2.54 -3.48 -2.76
CA SER A 39 2.63 -2.44 -3.81
C SER A 39 2.14 -2.97 -5.16
N MET A 40 2.59 -4.16 -5.55
CA MET A 40 2.23 -4.77 -6.83
C MET A 40 0.73 -5.08 -6.91
N LEU A 41 0.14 -5.51 -5.80
CA LEU A 41 -1.30 -5.78 -5.70
C LEU A 41 -2.12 -4.49 -5.64
N SER A 42 -1.59 -3.43 -5.01
CA SER A 42 -2.32 -2.18 -4.84
C SER A 42 -2.24 -1.24 -6.03
N GLU A 43 -1.12 -1.25 -6.77
CA GLU A 43 -0.90 -0.43 -7.96
C GLU A 43 -1.60 -1.07 -9.16
N ILE A 44 -2.78 -0.54 -9.50
CA ILE A 44 -3.56 -1.03 -10.64
C ILE A 44 -2.95 -0.53 -11.95
N ASP A 45 -2.52 0.74 -11.98
CA ASP A 45 -1.94 1.35 -13.18
C ASP A 45 -0.41 1.19 -13.31
N LYS A 46 0.27 0.80 -12.22
CA LYS A 46 1.72 0.55 -12.16
C LYS A 46 2.59 1.75 -12.59
N ASP A 47 2.12 2.98 -12.35
CA ASP A 47 2.86 4.21 -12.61
C ASP A 47 3.94 4.52 -11.54
N GLY A 48 3.99 3.73 -10.45
CA GLY A 48 4.87 4.02 -9.30
C GLY A 48 4.28 5.06 -8.33
N LEU A 49 3.07 5.53 -8.63
CA LEU A 49 2.27 6.42 -7.81
C LEU A 49 1.07 5.64 -7.26
N LEU A 50 0.63 6.02 -6.07
CA LEU A 50 -0.57 5.49 -5.44
C LEU A 50 -1.55 6.65 -5.26
N VAL A 51 -2.72 6.53 -5.87
CA VAL A 51 -3.84 7.43 -5.54
C VAL A 51 -4.53 6.96 -4.26
N MET A 52 -5.47 7.76 -3.74
CA MET A 52 -6.18 7.48 -2.49
C MET A 52 -6.78 6.05 -2.42
N TYR A 53 -7.37 5.55 -3.51
CA TYR A 53 -7.96 4.20 -3.51
C TYR A 53 -6.90 3.10 -3.45
N GLU A 54 -5.80 3.25 -4.20
CA GLU A 54 -4.68 2.29 -4.21
C GLU A 54 -3.97 2.28 -2.86
N PHE A 55 -3.79 3.46 -2.27
CA PHE A 55 -3.21 3.56 -0.95
C PHE A 55 -4.08 2.90 0.13
N ALA A 56 -5.41 3.07 0.05
CA ALA A 56 -6.33 2.39 0.95
C ALA A 56 -6.25 0.87 0.80
N LEU A 57 -6.14 0.37 -0.44
CA LEU A 57 -5.95 -1.05 -0.73
C LEU A 57 -4.61 -1.57 -0.19
N ALA A 58 -3.52 -0.83 -0.42
CA ALA A 58 -2.19 -1.17 0.09
C ALA A 58 -2.22 -1.30 1.63
N LEU A 59 -2.78 -0.31 2.33
CA LEU A 59 -2.92 -0.32 3.78
C LEU A 59 -3.84 -1.43 4.28
N HIS A 60 -4.87 -1.78 3.52
CA HIS A 60 -5.73 -2.91 3.86
C HIS A 60 -4.95 -4.23 3.81
N LEU A 61 -4.26 -4.50 2.69
CA LEU A 61 -3.42 -5.69 2.53
C LEU A 61 -2.29 -5.75 3.59
N PHE A 62 -1.74 -4.59 3.92
CA PHE A 62 -0.76 -4.46 4.99
C PHE A 62 -1.31 -4.85 6.37
N ASN A 63 -2.51 -4.39 6.72
CA ASN A 63 -3.18 -4.77 7.97
C ASN A 63 -3.49 -6.28 7.97
N VAL A 64 -4.01 -6.82 6.88
CA VAL A 64 -4.25 -8.27 6.73
C VAL A 64 -2.97 -9.06 7.00
N LYS A 65 -1.82 -8.62 6.46
CA LYS A 65 -0.54 -9.28 6.73
C LYS A 65 -0.06 -9.10 8.17
N LEU A 66 -0.27 -7.93 8.77
CA LEU A 66 0.04 -7.69 10.18
C LEU A 66 -0.79 -8.56 11.12
N GLU A 67 -2.03 -8.86 10.75
CA GLU A 67 -2.90 -9.79 11.47
C GLU A 67 -2.44 -11.26 11.35
N GLY A 68 -1.37 -11.51 10.59
CA GLY A 68 -0.80 -12.84 10.39
C GLY A 68 -1.52 -13.67 9.34
N LEU A 69 -2.43 -13.07 8.58
CA LEU A 69 -3.12 -13.73 7.49
C LEU A 69 -2.20 -13.85 6.27
N ASP A 70 -2.37 -14.92 5.50
CA ASP A 70 -1.66 -15.09 4.24
C ASP A 70 -2.18 -14.09 3.20
N MET A 71 -1.24 -13.39 2.54
CA MET A 71 -1.60 -12.48 1.46
C MET A 71 -1.93 -13.30 0.22
N PRO A 72 -3.03 -12.97 -0.49
CA PRO A 72 -3.31 -13.58 -1.77
C PRO A 72 -2.18 -13.26 -2.74
N GLN A 73 -1.74 -14.23 -3.55
CA GLN A 73 -0.72 -14.00 -4.58
C GLN A 73 -1.23 -13.09 -5.71
N GLU A 74 -2.55 -13.06 -5.91
CA GLU A 74 -3.22 -12.33 -6.98
C GLU A 74 -4.52 -11.74 -6.43
N LEU A 75 -4.87 -10.52 -6.85
CA LEU A 75 -6.20 -9.98 -6.56
C LEU A 75 -7.24 -10.86 -7.28
N PRO A 76 -8.31 -11.30 -6.60
CA PRO A 76 -9.36 -12.05 -7.28
C PRO A 76 -9.99 -11.19 -8.38
N GLU A 77 -9.96 -11.69 -9.62
CA GLU A 77 -10.70 -11.10 -10.75
C GLU A 77 -12.20 -11.19 -10.45
N HIS A 78 -12.90 -10.06 -10.47
CA HIS A 78 -14.33 -9.97 -10.16
C HIS A 78 -15.17 -9.69 -11.39
#